data_AF-A0A0U3C0N3-F1
#
_entry.id   AF-A0A0U3C0N3-F1
#
_cell.length_a   1.000
_cell.length_b   1.000
_cell.length_c   1.000
_cell.angle_alpha   90.00
_cell.angle_beta   90.00
_cell.angle_gamma   90.00
#
_symmetry.space_group_name_H-M   'P 1'
#
loop_
_entity.id
_entity.type
_entity.pdbx_description
1 polymer ?
#
loop_
_entity_poly.entity_id
_entity_poly.type
_entity_poly.pdbx_seq_one_letter_code
_entity_poly.pdbx_strand_id
1 'polypeptide(L)'
;AKEQHEVEKSQPPRAAVLHEIIRTQGDQELERSIAALWWSALAAGLTMGLSLMGMGLLNSRLPDGDEFKVIASFGYCAGFLAVILARQQLFTENTLTAVLPVMTKPTLKNFLRLIRLWTVVLVGNLCGTILVAYVMLELPIFDSKTDVAFLEIGRKVMEHSASQMFAKGIVSGWMIATMV
;
A
#
# COMPACT_ATOMS: atom_id res chain seq x y z
N ALA A 1 -36.61 13.59 -29.43
CA ALA A 1 -36.76 13.45 -27.96
C ALA A 1 -36.18 12.14 -27.38
N LYS A 2 -35.44 11.31 -28.14
CA LYS A 2 -34.75 10.12 -27.59
C LYS A 2 -33.21 10.20 -27.62
N GLU A 3 -32.62 11.19 -28.30
CA GLU A 3 -31.16 11.34 -28.41
C GLU A 3 -30.53 12.20 -27.30
N GLN A 4 -31.32 12.90 -26.48
CA GLN A 4 -30.81 13.72 -25.37
C GLN A 4 -30.58 12.95 -24.07
N HIS A 5 -30.93 11.66 -24.00
CA HIS A 5 -30.80 10.84 -22.78
C HIS A 5 -29.54 9.96 -22.76
N GLU A 6 -28.78 9.88 -23.85
CA GLU A 6 -27.55 9.05 -23.92
C GLU A 6 -26.26 9.86 -23.75
N VAL A 7 -26.31 11.20 -23.88
CA VAL A 7 -25.12 12.06 -23.77
C VAL A 7 -24.76 12.38 -22.30
N GLU A 8 -25.67 12.17 -21.35
CA GLU A 8 -25.42 12.43 -19.93
C GLU A 8 -24.62 11.33 -19.23
N LYS A 9 -24.50 10.13 -19.84
CA LYS A 9 -23.69 9.01 -19.31
C LYS A 9 -22.20 9.07 -19.66
N SER A 10 -21.80 9.94 -20.57
CA SER A 10 -20.41 10.07 -21.05
C SER A 10 -19.69 11.33 -20.57
N GLN A 11 -20.29 12.12 -19.67
CA GLN A 11 -19.55 13.18 -19.00
C GLN A 11 -18.76 12.58 -17.83
N PRO A 12 -17.45 12.87 -17.69
CA PRO A 12 -16.74 12.52 -16.47
C PRO A 12 -17.54 13.08 -15.28
N PRO A 13 -17.79 12.28 -14.23
CA PRO A 13 -18.62 12.73 -13.12
C PRO A 13 -18.13 14.10 -12.65
N ARG A 14 -19.05 15.09 -12.58
CA ARG A 14 -18.73 16.41 -12.00
C ARG A 14 -17.96 16.16 -10.71
N ALA A 15 -16.89 16.91 -10.44
CA ALA A 15 -16.00 16.68 -9.30
C ALA A 15 -16.75 16.45 -7.97
N ALA A 16 -17.93 17.07 -7.79
CA ALA A 16 -18.84 16.84 -6.69
C ALA A 16 -19.37 15.39 -6.56
N VAL A 17 -19.70 14.72 -7.67
CA VAL A 17 -20.16 13.32 -7.70
C VAL A 17 -19.00 12.38 -7.35
N LEU A 18 -17.81 12.62 -7.91
CA LEU A 18 -16.60 11.85 -7.55
C LEU A 18 -16.27 12.00 -6.06
N HIS A 19 -16.31 13.23 -5.56
CA HIS A 19 -16.13 13.53 -4.14
C HIS A 19 -17.15 12.78 -3.27
N GLU A 20 -18.42 12.75 -3.65
CA GLU A 20 -19.47 12.07 -2.88
C GLU A 20 -19.32 10.54 -2.89
N ILE A 21 -18.88 9.95 -4.02
CA ILE A 21 -18.55 8.51 -4.10
C ILE A 21 -17.40 8.18 -3.16
N ILE A 22 -16.30 8.93 -3.22
CA ILE A 22 -15.12 8.73 -2.36
C ILE A 22 -15.50 8.90 -0.88
N ARG A 23 -16.32 9.92 -0.56
CA ARG A 23 -16.81 10.16 0.80
C ARG A 23 -17.63 8.97 1.31
N THR A 24 -18.53 8.44 0.49
CA THR A 24 -19.40 7.31 0.85
C THR A 24 -18.60 6.02 1.04
N GLN A 25 -17.62 5.75 0.17
CA GLN A 25 -16.68 4.64 0.34
C GLN A 25 -15.86 4.78 1.62
N GLY A 26 -15.37 5.99 1.92
CA GLY A 26 -14.66 6.28 3.17
C GLY A 26 -15.53 6.06 4.41
N ASP A 27 -16.79 6.50 4.39
CA ASP A 27 -17.74 6.26 5.48
C ASP A 27 -17.97 4.74 5.71
N GLN A 28 -18.11 3.95 4.65
CA GLN A 28 -18.23 2.49 4.74
C GLN A 28 -16.97 1.82 5.32
N GLU A 29 -15.78 2.25 4.89
CA GLU A 29 -14.53 1.71 5.43
C GLU A 29 -14.35 2.07 6.91
N LEU A 30 -14.78 3.26 7.33
CA LEU A 30 -14.81 3.69 8.73
C LEU A 30 -15.86 2.94 9.56
N GLU A 31 -16.84 2.28 8.95
CA GLU A 31 -17.85 1.47 9.66
C GLU A 31 -17.45 0.00 9.83
N ARG A 32 -16.40 -0.47 9.13
CA ARG A 32 -15.90 -1.84 9.30
C ARG A 32 -15.47 -2.11 10.75
N SER A 33 -15.74 -3.34 11.19
CA SER A 33 -15.32 -3.79 12.51
C SER A 33 -13.79 -3.80 12.61
N ILE A 34 -13.27 -3.48 13.80
CA ILE A 34 -11.82 -3.46 14.07
C ILE A 34 -11.18 -4.80 13.70
N ALA A 35 -11.86 -5.93 13.97
CA ALA A 35 -11.37 -7.25 13.63
C ALA A 35 -11.25 -7.47 12.11
N ALA A 36 -12.23 -7.00 11.33
CA ALA A 36 -12.17 -7.14 9.87
C ALA A 36 -11.05 -6.29 9.26
N LEU A 37 -10.87 -5.04 9.75
CA LEU A 37 -9.77 -4.17 9.37
C LEU A 37 -8.42 -4.80 9.71
N TRP A 38 -8.28 -5.31 10.93
CA TRP A 38 -7.06 -5.93 11.42
C TRP A 38 -6.63 -7.13 10.57
N TRP A 39 -7.54 -8.08 10.30
CA TRP A 39 -7.19 -9.26 9.51
C TRP A 39 -6.88 -8.93 8.04
N SER A 40 -7.60 -7.96 7.45
CA SER A 40 -7.29 -7.49 6.10
C SER A 40 -5.92 -6.80 6.05
N ALA A 41 -5.61 -5.97 7.04
CA ALA A 41 -4.34 -5.28 7.14
C ALA A 41 -3.16 -6.23 7.42
N LEU A 42 -3.35 -7.24 8.27
CA LEU A 42 -2.34 -8.26 8.50
C LEU A 42 -2.06 -9.03 7.19
N ALA A 43 -3.10 -9.44 6.48
CA ALA A 43 -2.96 -10.10 5.19
C ALA A 43 -2.24 -9.23 4.15
N ALA A 44 -2.56 -7.93 4.09
CA ALA A 44 -1.84 -6.98 3.23
C ALA A 44 -0.35 -6.91 3.59
N GLY A 45 -0.01 -6.82 4.88
CA GLY A 45 1.38 -6.81 5.35
C GLY A 45 2.16 -8.07 4.96
N LEU A 46 1.55 -9.24 5.14
CA LEU A 46 2.12 -10.52 4.70
C LEU A 46 2.34 -10.55 3.18
N THR A 47 1.34 -10.08 2.43
CA THR A 47 1.36 -10.08 0.96
C THR A 47 2.39 -9.09 0.41
N MET A 48 2.61 -7.96 1.08
CA MET A 48 3.69 -7.02 0.74
C MET A 48 5.08 -7.65 0.87
N GLY A 49 5.22 -8.71 1.66
CA GLY A 49 6.41 -9.57 1.68
C GLY A 49 6.84 -10.06 0.29
N LEU A 50 5.87 -10.29 -0.61
CA LEU A 50 6.13 -10.71 -1.99
C LEU A 50 6.93 -9.68 -2.78
N SER A 51 6.83 -8.38 -2.45
CA SER A 51 7.65 -7.33 -3.08
C SER A 51 9.14 -7.51 -2.75
N LEU A 52 9.47 -7.78 -1.49
CA LEU A 52 10.85 -8.04 -1.08
C LEU A 52 11.35 -9.37 -1.67
N MET A 53 10.52 -10.42 -1.61
CA MET A 53 10.85 -11.72 -2.18
C MET A 53 11.12 -11.63 -3.69
N GLY A 54 10.22 -11.00 -4.45
CA GLY A 54 10.36 -10.83 -5.89
C GLY A 54 11.62 -10.04 -6.25
N MET A 55 11.84 -8.90 -5.61
CA MET A 55 13.03 -8.07 -5.85
C MET A 55 14.33 -8.79 -5.45
N GLY A 56 14.37 -9.44 -4.28
CA GLY A 56 15.57 -10.12 -3.79
C GLY A 56 15.90 -11.40 -4.57
N LEU A 57 14.90 -12.18 -4.98
CA LEU A 57 15.11 -13.34 -5.85
C LEU A 57 15.71 -12.91 -7.19
N LEU A 58 15.16 -11.88 -7.82
CA LEU A 58 15.70 -11.36 -9.08
C LEU A 58 17.12 -10.81 -8.90
N ASN A 59 17.39 -10.02 -7.86
CA ASN A 59 18.75 -9.52 -7.58
C ASN A 59 19.74 -10.67 -7.33
N SER A 60 19.34 -11.74 -6.64
CA SER A 60 20.25 -12.85 -6.34
C SER A 60 20.57 -13.76 -7.53
N ARG A 61 19.75 -13.73 -8.58
CA ARG A 61 19.85 -14.63 -9.75
C ARG A 61 20.29 -13.93 -11.02
N LEU A 62 20.09 -12.63 -11.13
CA LEU A 62 20.57 -11.85 -12.27
C LEU A 62 22.06 -11.48 -12.09
N PRO A 63 22.80 -11.27 -13.20
CA PRO A 63 24.17 -10.78 -13.13
C PRO A 63 24.27 -9.38 -12.52
N ASP A 64 25.45 -9.05 -12.00
CA ASP A 64 25.76 -7.70 -11.55
C ASP A 64 25.84 -6.74 -12.75
N GLY A 65 25.00 -5.72 -12.76
CA GLY A 65 24.92 -4.69 -13.80
C GLY A 65 23.76 -3.74 -13.54
N ASP A 66 23.88 -2.48 -13.95
CA ASP A 66 22.83 -1.48 -13.71
C ASP A 66 21.56 -1.79 -14.51
N GLU A 67 21.70 -2.40 -15.69
CA GLU A 67 20.60 -2.92 -16.50
C GLU A 67 19.80 -4.01 -15.75
N PHE A 68 20.47 -4.87 -14.99
CA PHE A 68 19.82 -5.94 -14.24
C PHE A 68 19.15 -5.44 -12.96
N LYS A 69 19.65 -4.36 -12.35
CA LYS A 69 18.96 -3.69 -11.23
C LYS A 69 17.60 -3.13 -11.62
N VAL A 70 17.49 -2.59 -12.84
CA VAL A 70 16.20 -2.12 -13.36
C VAL A 70 15.23 -3.28 -13.52
N ILE A 71 15.68 -4.42 -14.04
CA ILE A 71 14.87 -5.63 -14.18
C ILE A 71 14.45 -6.15 -12.79
N ALA A 72 15.37 -6.24 -11.83
CA ALA A 72 15.07 -6.68 -10.47
C ALA A 72 14.07 -5.76 -9.76
N SER A 73 14.06 -4.46 -10.09
CA SER A 73 13.10 -3.50 -9.54
C SER A 73 11.65 -3.81 -9.93
N PHE A 74 11.39 -4.51 -11.04
CA PHE A 74 10.05 -5.00 -11.37
C PHE A 74 9.52 -6.02 -10.37
N GLY A 75 10.40 -6.75 -9.67
CA GLY A 75 10.01 -7.67 -8.61
C GLY A 75 9.27 -6.98 -7.45
N TYR A 76 9.52 -5.69 -7.23
CA TYR A 76 8.81 -4.89 -6.24
C TYR A 76 7.30 -4.83 -6.49
N CYS A 77 6.88 -4.83 -7.77
CA CYS A 77 5.48 -4.72 -8.15
C CYS A 77 4.65 -5.94 -7.73
N ALA A 78 5.28 -7.10 -7.47
CA ALA A 78 4.59 -8.34 -7.18
C ALA A 78 3.66 -8.24 -5.95
N GLY A 79 4.15 -7.68 -4.84
CA GLY A 79 3.33 -7.49 -3.63
C GLY A 79 2.17 -6.53 -3.84
N PHE A 80 2.41 -5.39 -4.51
CA PHE A 80 1.34 -4.43 -4.82
C PHE A 80 0.26 -5.05 -5.72
N LEU A 81 0.65 -5.76 -6.78
CA LEU A 81 -0.30 -6.46 -7.64
C LEU A 81 -1.15 -7.46 -6.85
N ALA A 82 -0.51 -8.26 -5.99
CA ALA A 82 -1.22 -9.24 -5.17
C ALA A 82 -2.19 -8.58 -4.17
N VAL A 83 -1.78 -7.51 -3.48
CA VAL A 83 -2.62 -6.74 -2.55
C VAL A 83 -3.84 -6.15 -3.26
N ILE A 84 -3.64 -5.54 -4.43
CA ILE A 84 -4.71 -4.91 -5.22
C ILE A 84 -5.70 -5.96 -5.74
N LEU A 85 -5.20 -7.06 -6.32
CA LEU A 85 -6.04 -8.15 -6.83
C LEU A 85 -6.85 -8.80 -5.70
N ALA A 86 -6.26 -8.94 -4.52
CA ALA A 86 -6.91 -9.51 -3.34
C ALA A 86 -7.76 -8.49 -2.55
N ARG A 87 -7.76 -7.20 -2.94
CA ARG A 87 -8.47 -6.10 -2.26
C ARG A 87 -8.14 -6.03 -0.76
N GLN A 88 -6.86 -6.19 -0.42
CA GLN A 88 -6.40 -6.17 0.97
C GLN A 88 -6.08 -4.74 1.43
N GLN A 89 -6.19 -4.49 2.74
CA GLN A 89 -6.10 -3.14 3.28
C GLN A 89 -4.65 -2.70 3.52
N LEU A 90 -4.11 -1.85 2.64
CA LEU A 90 -2.80 -1.24 2.85
C LEU A 90 -2.94 0.16 3.48
N PHE A 91 -2.05 0.49 4.41
CA PHE A 91 -2.07 1.77 5.11
C PHE A 91 -1.99 2.96 4.14
N THR A 92 -1.11 2.87 3.14
CA THR A 92 -0.88 3.93 2.14
C THR A 92 -2.09 4.20 1.23
N GLU A 93 -3.00 3.24 1.10
CA GLU A 93 -4.22 3.35 0.29
C GLU A 93 -5.30 4.18 1.01
N ASN A 94 -5.33 4.11 2.34
CA ASN A 94 -6.36 4.72 3.18
C ASN A 94 -6.11 6.21 3.49
N THR A 95 -5.30 6.87 2.69
CA THR A 95 -4.91 8.25 2.98
C THR A 95 -6.00 9.21 2.49
N LEU A 96 -6.36 9.15 1.21
CA LEU A 96 -7.31 10.11 0.61
C LEU A 96 -8.76 9.80 1.02
N THR A 97 -9.18 8.54 0.87
CA THR A 97 -10.54 8.07 1.15
C THR A 97 -10.94 8.25 2.61
N ALA A 98 -10.02 8.04 3.56
CA ALA A 98 -10.32 8.19 4.99
C ALA A 98 -10.23 9.64 5.48
N VAL A 99 -9.39 10.48 4.86
CA VAL A 99 -9.24 11.89 5.24
C VAL A 99 -10.41 12.74 4.72
N LEU A 100 -10.98 12.39 3.56
CA LEU A 100 -12.05 13.17 2.93
C LEU A 100 -13.30 13.36 3.82
N PRO A 101 -13.84 12.34 4.51
CA PRO A 101 -14.93 12.51 5.47
C PRO A 101 -14.59 13.46 6.62
N VAL A 102 -13.34 13.45 7.09
CA VAL A 102 -12.87 14.35 8.15
C VAL A 102 -12.79 15.79 7.66
N MET A 103 -12.31 16.01 6.43
CA MET A 103 -12.28 17.34 5.82
C MET A 103 -13.69 17.88 5.53
N THR A 104 -14.61 17.00 5.12
CA THR A 104 -16.00 17.37 4.83
C THR A 104 -16.78 17.73 6.10
N LYS A 105 -16.56 16.98 7.19
CA LYS A 105 -17.19 17.21 8.50
C LYS A 105 -16.14 17.13 9.60
N PRO A 106 -15.43 18.23 9.90
CA PRO A 106 -14.32 18.26 10.85
C PRO A 106 -14.84 18.20 12.29
N THR A 107 -15.20 17.00 12.72
CA THR A 107 -15.66 16.71 14.08
C THR A 107 -14.65 15.83 14.81
N LEU A 108 -14.55 15.99 16.13
CA LEU A 108 -13.67 15.14 16.95
C LEU A 108 -13.97 13.65 16.77
N LYS A 109 -15.25 13.30 16.60
CA LYS A 109 -15.70 11.92 16.31
C LYS A 109 -15.09 11.38 15.01
N ASN A 110 -15.10 12.18 13.93
CA ASN A 110 -14.52 11.77 12.65
C ASN A 110 -13.00 11.68 12.71
N PHE A 111 -12.35 12.59 13.42
CA PHE A 111 -10.90 12.53 13.65
C PHE A 111 -10.49 11.26 14.42
N LEU A 112 -11.22 10.90 15.49
CA LEU A 112 -10.98 9.66 16.23
C LEU A 112 -11.21 8.41 15.38
N ARG A 113 -12.22 8.41 14.50
CA ARG A 113 -12.45 7.31 13.55
C ARG A 113 -11.30 7.15 12.56
N LEU A 114 -10.75 8.25 12.06
CA LEU A 114 -9.57 8.27 11.19
C LEU A 114 -8.35 7.69 11.89
N ILE A 115 -7.99 8.19 13.07
CA ILE A 115 -6.84 7.68 13.83
C ILE A 115 -7.02 6.19 14.12
N ARG A 116 -8.21 5.76 14.53
CA ARG A 116 -8.50 4.34 14.78
C ARG A 116 -8.23 3.50 13.53
N LEU A 117 -8.73 3.92 12.37
CA LEU A 117 -8.50 3.21 11.10
C LEU A 117 -7.00 3.14 10.80
N TRP A 118 -6.31 4.29 10.83
CA TRP A 118 -4.88 4.37 10.55
C TRP A 118 -4.04 3.51 11.49
N THR A 119 -4.28 3.56 12.79
CA THR A 119 -3.53 2.77 13.77
C THR A 119 -3.76 1.27 13.56
N VAL A 120 -5.03 0.84 13.40
CA VAL A 120 -5.34 -0.59 13.20
C VAL A 120 -4.68 -1.13 11.92
N VAL A 121 -4.78 -0.38 10.81
CA VAL A 121 -4.22 -0.82 9.53
C VAL A 121 -2.70 -0.77 9.54
N LEU A 122 -2.09 0.31 10.05
CA LEU A 122 -0.63 0.42 10.12
C LEU A 122 -0.02 -0.68 10.97
N VAL A 123 -0.56 -0.93 12.17
CA VAL A 123 -0.05 -1.97 13.06
C VAL A 123 -0.25 -3.35 12.44
N GLY A 124 -1.41 -3.61 11.81
CA GLY A 124 -1.64 -4.88 11.09
C GLY A 124 -0.63 -5.10 9.96
N ASN A 125 -0.40 -4.09 9.11
CA ASN A 125 0.59 -4.17 8.04
C ASN A 125 2.00 -4.43 8.60
N LEU A 126 2.41 -3.71 9.65
CA LEU A 126 3.72 -3.91 10.28
C LEU A 126 3.87 -5.30 10.89
N CYS A 127 2.85 -5.82 11.59
CA CYS A 127 2.88 -7.18 12.11
C CYS A 127 3.05 -8.22 10.99
N GLY A 128 2.37 -8.02 9.86
CA GLY A 128 2.51 -8.91 8.69
C GLY A 128 3.91 -8.85 8.09
N THR A 129 4.46 -7.65 7.89
CA THR A 129 5.82 -7.51 7.33
C THR A 129 6.90 -8.01 8.28
N ILE A 130 6.75 -7.82 9.60
CA ILE A 130 7.65 -8.38 10.61
C ILE A 130 7.60 -9.91 10.60
N LEU A 131 6.40 -10.52 10.49
CA LEU A 131 6.28 -11.97 10.40
C LEU A 131 6.95 -12.52 9.14
N VAL A 132 6.79 -11.86 8.00
CA VAL A 132 7.52 -12.22 6.77
C VAL A 132 9.03 -12.09 6.97
N ALA A 133 9.51 -10.97 7.53
CA ALA A 133 10.93 -10.76 7.77
C ALA A 133 11.51 -11.86 8.68
N TYR A 134 10.79 -12.24 9.74
CA TYR A 134 11.16 -13.35 10.61
C TYR A 134 11.23 -14.67 9.84
N VAL A 135 10.20 -14.99 9.06
CA VAL A 135 10.15 -16.19 8.20
C VAL A 135 11.32 -16.23 7.23
N MET A 136 11.66 -15.10 6.60
CA MET A 136 12.74 -15.02 5.62
C MET A 136 14.14 -15.13 6.25
N LEU A 137 14.32 -14.72 7.51
CA LEU A 137 15.62 -14.76 8.18
C LEU A 137 15.88 -16.06 8.94
N GLU A 138 14.86 -16.65 9.55
CA GLU A 138 15.02 -17.78 10.48
C GLU A 138 14.67 -19.14 9.86
N LEU A 139 13.85 -19.18 8.81
CA LEU A 139 13.49 -20.43 8.15
C LEU A 139 14.38 -20.67 6.92
N PRO A 140 14.87 -21.91 6.71
CA PRO A 140 15.75 -22.25 5.58
C PRO A 140 14.95 -22.38 4.28
N ILE A 141 14.35 -21.28 3.83
CA ILE A 141 13.49 -21.21 2.63
C ILE A 141 14.32 -20.86 1.39
N PHE A 142 15.36 -20.04 1.55
CA PHE A 142 16.17 -19.51 0.46
C PHE A 142 17.64 -19.90 0.61
N ASP A 143 18.40 -19.79 -0.50
CA ASP A 143 19.83 -19.99 -0.47
C ASP A 143 20.58 -18.76 0.04
N SER A 144 21.80 -18.95 0.55
CA SER A 144 22.58 -17.90 1.22
C SER A 144 22.79 -16.64 0.35
N LYS A 145 22.82 -16.77 -0.97
CA LYS A 145 22.92 -15.63 -1.88
C LYS A 145 21.66 -14.76 -1.84
N THR A 146 20.49 -15.37 -1.78
CA THR A 146 19.22 -14.67 -1.70
C THR A 146 19.04 -13.99 -0.34
N ASP A 147 19.47 -14.62 0.75
CA ASP A 147 19.46 -14.00 2.08
C ASP A 147 20.32 -12.72 2.13
N VAL A 148 21.52 -12.77 1.53
CA VAL A 148 22.38 -11.59 1.38
C VAL A 148 21.69 -10.50 0.57
N ALA A 149 21.01 -10.85 -0.52
CA ALA A 149 20.28 -9.88 -1.34
C ALA A 149 19.14 -9.20 -0.55
N PHE A 150 18.38 -9.93 0.27
CA PHE A 150 17.35 -9.33 1.13
C PHE A 150 17.93 -8.34 2.14
N LEU A 151 19.04 -8.72 2.79
CA LEU A 151 19.73 -7.84 3.74
C LEU A 151 20.31 -6.60 3.07
N GLU A 152 20.85 -6.72 1.86
CA GLU A 152 21.40 -5.59 1.10
C GLU A 152 20.31 -4.59 0.70
N ILE A 153 19.16 -5.07 0.21
CA ILE A 153 18.00 -4.23 -0.10
C ILE A 153 17.58 -3.44 1.17
N GLY A 154 17.49 -4.12 2.32
CA GLY A 154 17.14 -3.49 3.59
C GLY A 154 18.18 -2.44 4.04
N ARG A 155 19.46 -2.76 3.97
CA ARG A 155 20.56 -1.84 4.35
C ARG A 155 20.57 -0.58 3.50
N LYS A 156 20.35 -0.71 2.18
CA LYS A 156 20.32 0.42 1.26
C LYS A 156 19.21 1.42 1.59
N VAL A 157 18.07 0.94 2.09
CA VAL A 157 17.00 1.83 2.58
C VAL A 157 17.44 2.61 3.82
N MET A 158 18.20 1.96 4.72
CA MET A 158 18.70 2.55 5.97
C MET A 158 19.81 3.60 5.77
N GLU A 159 20.40 3.69 4.58
CA GLU A 159 21.38 4.74 4.23
C GLU A 159 20.74 6.14 4.11
N HIS A 160 19.41 6.20 3.93
CA HIS A 160 18.72 7.48 3.78
C HIS A 160 18.56 8.20 5.12
N SER A 161 18.81 9.51 5.12
CA SER A 161 18.52 10.35 6.27
C SER A 161 17.00 10.49 6.48
N ALA A 162 16.58 10.89 7.69
CA ALA A 162 15.17 11.11 8.00
C ALA A 162 14.47 12.08 7.03
N SER A 163 15.15 13.15 6.62
CA SER A 163 14.60 14.11 5.64
C SER A 163 14.48 13.52 4.24
N GLN A 164 15.43 12.68 3.82
CA GLN A 164 15.36 11.97 2.55
C GLN A 164 14.24 10.94 2.55
N MET A 165 14.08 10.17 3.63
CA MET A 165 12.96 9.22 3.77
C MET A 165 11.62 9.94 3.76
N PHE A 166 11.50 11.07 4.45
CA PHE A 166 10.28 11.89 4.45
C PHE A 166 9.94 12.40 3.05
N ALA A 167 10.92 12.98 2.33
CA ALA A 167 10.71 13.47 0.96
C ALA A 167 10.31 12.35 0.00
N LYS A 168 10.98 11.18 0.07
CA LYS A 168 10.62 9.99 -0.71
C LYS A 168 9.22 9.49 -0.37
N GLY A 169 8.87 9.49 0.92
CA GLY A 169 7.56 9.11 1.41
C GLY A 169 6.42 9.95 0.85
N ILE A 170 6.62 11.26 0.66
CA ILE A 170 5.63 12.14 0.02
C ILE A 170 5.38 11.69 -1.43
N VAL A 171 6.44 11.48 -2.21
CA VAL A 171 6.32 11.07 -3.62
C VAL A 171 5.66 9.69 -3.73
N SER A 172 6.11 8.73 -2.92
CA SER A 172 5.52 7.39 -2.89
C SER A 172 4.04 7.41 -2.46
N GLY A 173 3.71 8.18 -1.43
CA GLY A 173 2.33 8.33 -0.96
C GLY A 173 1.42 8.94 -2.03
N TRP A 174 1.90 9.94 -2.76
CA TRP A 174 1.18 10.52 -3.90
C TRP A 174 0.94 9.49 -5.01
N MET A 175 1.96 8.72 -5.39
CA MET A 175 1.82 7.67 -6.42
C MET A 175 0.76 6.63 -6.05
N ILE A 176 0.76 6.17 -4.80
CA ILE A 176 -0.26 5.22 -4.33
C ILE A 176 -1.64 5.87 -4.32
N ALA A 177 -1.76 7.10 -3.82
CA ALA A 177 -3.03 7.81 -3.79
C ALA A 177 -3.64 8.07 -5.19
N THR A 178 -2.82 8.18 -6.24
CA THR A 178 -3.31 8.31 -7.63
C THR A 178 -3.70 7.00 -8.29
N MET A 179 -3.28 5.87 -7.73
CA MET A 179 -3.55 4.53 -8.27
C MET A 179 -4.93 4.02 -7.82
N VAL A 180 -5.39 4.43 -6.64
CA VAL A 180 -6.69 4.10 -6.04
C VAL A 180 -7.77 5.09 -6.45
#